data_AF-A0A4Q0XX90-F1
#
_entry.id   AF-A0A4Q0XX90-F1
#
_cell.length_a   1.000
_cell.length_b   1.000
_cell.length_c   1.000
_cell.angle_alpha   90.00
_cell.angle_beta   90.00
_cell.angle_gamma   90.00
#
_symmetry.space_group_name_H-M   'P 1'
#
loop_
_entity.id
_entity.type
_entity.pdbx_description
1 polymer ?
#
loop_
_entity_poly.entity_id
_entity_poly.type
_entity_poly.pdbx_seq_one_letter_code
_entity_poly.pdbx_strand_id
1 'polypeptide(L)' 'MKEKKHTIKKFSLIAILSVAITIFLGYHVSNILFGDNSLEVYNSLKHKKEYLQDEIKRLQKDNAYLQKEYFELKNLEPEE' A
#
# COMPACT_ATOMS: atom_id res chain seq x y z
N MET A 1 57.39 12.29 2.54
CA MET A 1 56.22 12.79 3.31
C MET A 1 55.01 13.15 2.43
N LYS A 2 55.19 13.67 1.20
CA LYS A 2 54.08 14.00 0.25
C LYS A 2 53.30 12.76 -0.25
N GLU A 3 54.01 11.67 -0.59
CA GLU A 3 53.40 10.40 -1.03
C GLU A 3 52.38 9.83 -0.03
N LYS A 4 52.76 9.71 1.25
CA LYS A 4 51.85 9.23 2.31
C LYS A 4 50.59 10.10 2.47
N LYS A 5 50.72 11.43 2.34
CA LYS A 5 49.57 12.36 2.39
C LYS A 5 48.59 12.15 1.24
N HIS A 6 49.10 11.85 0.04
CA HIS A 6 48.27 11.60 -1.14
C HIS A 6 47.50 10.28 -1.02
N THR A 7 48.12 9.22 -0.50
CA THR A 7 47.47 7.93 -0.25
C THR A 7 46.35 8.05 0.79
N ILE A 8 46.58 8.80 1.89
CA ILE A 8 45.56 9.03 2.92
C ILE A 8 44.37 9.83 2.37
N LYS A 9 44.63 10.86 1.54
CA LYS A 9 43.55 11.63 0.89
C LYS A 9 42.71 10.75 -0.06
N LYS A 10 43.34 9.89 -0.86
CA LYS A 10 42.64 8.94 -1.73
C LYS A 10 41.77 7.96 -0.94
N PHE A 11 42.30 7.40 0.15
CA PHE A 11 41.55 6.50 1.02
C PHE A 11 40.33 7.21 1.65
N SER A 12 40.53 8.43 2.17
CA SER A 12 39.44 9.23 2.74
C SER A 12 38.35 9.54 1.71
N LEU A 13 38.72 9.84 0.46
CA LEU A 13 37.76 10.06 -0.62
C LEU A 13 36.92 8.81 -0.91
N ILE A 14 37.57 7.65 -0.99
CA ILE A 14 36.89 6.35 -1.23
C ILE A 14 35.96 6.03 -0.07
N ALA A 15 36.40 6.25 1.18
CA ALA A 15 35.58 6.02 2.36
C ALA A 15 34.32 6.91 2.36
N ILE A 16 34.46 8.20 2.04
CA ILE A 16 33.32 9.13 1.96
C ILE A 16 32.37 8.70 0.84
N LEU A 17 32.89 8.33 -0.33
CA LEU A 17 32.08 7.87 -1.45
C LEU A 17 31.32 6.57 -1.09
N SER A 18 31.98 5.63 -0.42
CA SER A 18 31.35 4.40 0.05
C SER A 18 30.18 4.69 0.98
N VAL A 19 30.36 5.59 1.96
CA VAL A 19 29.30 5.99 2.89
C VAL A 19 28.15 6.66 2.14
N ALA A 20 28.45 7.57 1.21
CA ALA A 20 27.43 8.24 0.40
C ALA A 20 26.59 7.25 -0.42
N ILE A 21 27.24 6.25 -1.03
CA ILE A 21 26.57 5.18 -1.78
C ILE A 21 25.69 4.35 -0.84
N THR A 22 26.19 3.97 0.35
CA THR A 22 25.41 3.21 1.32
C THR A 22 24.15 3.96 1.75
N ILE A 23 24.25 5.26 2.04
CA ILE A 23 23.09 6.10 2.40
C ILE A 23 22.11 6.19 1.24
N PHE A 24 22.59 6.42 0.02
CA PHE A 24 21.76 6.49 -1.18
C PHE A 24 20.98 5.18 -1.42
N LEU A 25 21.65 4.04 -1.33
CA LEU A 25 21.01 2.74 -1.49
C LEU A 25 20.01 2.46 -0.37
N GLY A 26 20.35 2.80 0.88
CA GLY A 26 19.44 2.68 2.02
C GLY A 26 18.16 3.48 1.82
N TYR A 27 18.28 4.73 1.38
CA TYR A 27 17.12 5.57 1.05
C TYR A 27 16.28 4.98 -0.07
N HIS A 28 16.90 4.50 -1.14
CA HIS A 28 16.19 3.91 -2.28
C HIS A 28 15.42 2.65 -1.89
N VAL A 29 16.05 1.73 -1.13
CA VAL A 29 15.41 0.52 -0.63
C VAL A 29 14.26 0.86 0.32
N SER A 30 14.44 1.83 1.22
CA SER A 30 13.38 2.26 2.13
C SER A 30 12.17 2.79 1.36
N ASN A 31 12.40 3.56 0.29
CA ASN A 31 11.30 4.10 -0.51
C ASN A 31 10.57 3.01 -1.32
N ILE A 32 11.27 1.97 -1.77
CA ILE A 32 10.64 0.82 -2.45
C ILE A 32 9.80 0.00 -1.46
N LEU A 33 10.29 -0.21 -0.24
CA LEU A 33 9.61 -1.06 0.74
C LEU A 33 8.47 -0.34 1.49
N PHE A 34 8.59 0.97 1.70
CA PHE A 34 7.69 1.74 2.57
C PHE A 34 7.21 3.09 1.98
N GLY A 35 7.57 3.44 0.74
CA GLY A 35 7.08 4.64 0.07
C GLY A 35 5.66 4.52 -0.49
N ASP A 36 5.21 5.53 -1.23
CA ASP A 36 3.83 5.63 -1.72
C ASP A 36 3.43 4.52 -2.71
N ASN A 37 4.41 4.01 -3.47
CA ASN A 37 4.23 2.87 -4.38
C ASN A 37 4.83 1.58 -3.80
N SER A 38 4.84 1.46 -2.48
CA SER A 38 5.44 0.32 -1.80
C SER A 38 4.57 -0.94 -1.83
N LEU A 39 5.23 -2.05 -1.48
CA LEU A 39 4.57 -3.33 -1.26
C LEU A 39 3.51 -3.25 -0.15
N GLU A 40 3.76 -2.45 0.90
CA GLU A 40 2.81 -2.26 2.00
C GLU A 40 1.52 -1.59 1.51
N VAL A 41 1.66 -0.49 0.76
CA VAL A 41 0.51 0.20 0.15
C VAL A 41 -0.25 -0.74 -0.77
N TYR A 42 0.45 -1.49 -1.64
CA TYR A 42 -0.18 -2.48 -2.52
C TYR A 42 -1.00 -3.52 -1.75
N ASN A 43 -0.44 -4.11 -0.69
CA ASN A 43 -1.12 -5.10 0.13
C ASN A 43 -2.35 -4.50 0.84
N SER A 44 -2.24 -3.26 1.33
CA SER A 44 -3.36 -2.55 1.94
C SER A 44 -4.52 -2.36 0.97
N LEU A 45 -4.22 -1.96 -0.28
CA LEU A 45 -5.22 -1.77 -1.34
C LEU A 45 -5.84 -3.10 -1.75
N LYS A 46 -5.04 -4.16 -1.84
CA LYS A 46 -5.52 -5.51 -2.16
C LYS A 46 -6.54 -5.98 -1.12
N HIS A 47 -6.22 -5.89 0.17
CA HIS A 47 -7.16 -6.28 1.23
C HIS A 47 -8.40 -5.38 1.29
N LYS A 48 -8.23 -4.07 1.09
CA LYS A 48 -9.37 -3.14 0.99
C LYS A 48 -10.31 -3.55 -0.16
N LYS A 49 -9.75 -3.91 -1.31
CA LYS A 49 -10.51 -4.37 -2.48
C LYS A 49 -11.27 -5.66 -2.17
N GLU A 50 -10.61 -6.66 -1.59
CA GLU A 50 -11.23 -7.94 -1.21
C GLU A 50 -12.41 -7.71 -0.25
N TYR A 51 -12.19 -6.91 0.80
CA TYR A 51 -13.24 -6.52 1.75
C TYR A 51 -14.43 -5.84 1.05
N LEU A 52 -14.18 -4.86 0.18
CA LEU A 52 -15.25 -4.16 -0.53
C LEU A 52 -16.01 -5.08 -1.49
N GLN A 53 -15.35 -6.06 -2.10
CA GLN A 53 -16.02 -7.04 -2.96
C GLN A 53 -16.99 -7.94 -2.18
N ASP A 54 -16.61 -8.35 -0.97
CA ASP A 54 -17.48 -9.13 -0.11
C ASP A 54 -18.62 -8.31 0.48
N GLU A 55 -18.34 -7.04 0.80
CA GLU A 55 -19.35 -6.06 1.22
C GLU A 55 -20.43 -5.85 0.16
N ILE A 56 -20.02 -5.71 -1.11
CA ILE A 56 -20.96 -5.61 -2.25
C ILE A 56 -21.88 -6.84 -2.32
N LYS A 57 -21.32 -8.05 -2.20
CA LYS A 57 -22.13 -9.28 -2.24
C LYS A 57 -23.11 -9.34 -1.08
N ARG A 58 -22.68 -8.95 0.13
CA ARG A 58 -23.55 -8.89 1.31
C ARG A 58 -24.70 -7.92 1.08
N LEU A 59 -24.40 -6.69 0.67
CA LEU A 59 -25.40 -5.67 0.41
C LEU A 59 -26.38 -6.07 -0.70
N GLN A 60 -25.92 -6.77 -1.74
CA GLN A 60 -26.81 -7.30 -2.79
C GLN A 60 -27.78 -8.34 -2.23
N LYS A 61 -27.31 -9.24 -1.37
CA LYS A 61 -28.16 -10.23 -0.72
C LYS A 61 -29.20 -9.57 0.20
N ASP A 62 -28.76 -8.62 1.01
CA ASP A 62 -29.63 -7.90 1.94
C ASP A 62 -30.67 -7.07 1.17
N ASN A 63 -30.26 -6.42 0.08
CA ASN A 63 -31.18 -5.69 -0.79
C ASN A 63 -32.23 -6.61 -1.41
N ALA A 64 -31.84 -7.79 -1.92
CA ALA A 64 -32.79 -8.77 -2.45
C ALA A 64 -33.77 -9.29 -1.38
N TYR A 65 -33.30 -9.51 -0.15
CA TYR A 65 -34.15 -9.90 0.97
C TYR A 65 -35.15 -8.81 1.33
N LEU A 66 -34.69 -7.57 1.48
CA LEU A 66 -35.53 -6.41 1.80
C LEU A 66 -36.55 -6.12 0.69
N GLN A 67 -36.16 -6.26 -0.59
CA GLN A 67 -37.09 -6.13 -1.71
C GLN A 67 -38.20 -7.18 -1.64
N LYS A 68 -37.88 -8.43 -1.29
CA LYS A 68 -38.87 -9.48 -1.12
C LYS A 68 -39.85 -9.13 0.00
N GLU A 69 -39.35 -8.76 1.17
CA GLU A 69 -40.18 -8.38 2.32
C GLU A 69 -41.06 -7.17 2.00
N TYR A 70 -40.51 -6.16 1.32
CA TYR A 70 -41.27 -5.00 0.84
C TYR A 70 -42.44 -5.40 -0.07
N PHE A 71 -42.22 -6.32 -1.03
CA PHE A 71 -43.30 -6.80 -1.90
C PHE A 71 -44.35 -7.62 -1.14
N GLU A 72 -43.94 -8.44 -0.18
CA GLU A 72 -44.87 -9.20 0.67
C GLU A 72 -45.77 -8.26 1.48
N LEU A 73 -45.19 -7.22 2.10
CA LEU A 73 -45.95 -6.19 2.83
C LEU A 73 -46.87 -5.41 1.91
N LYS A 74 -46.39 -4.96 0.74
CA LYS A 74 -47.22 -4.21 -0.22
C LYS A 74 -48.41 -5.03 -0.73
N ASN A 75 -48.25 -6.34 -0.91
CA ASN A 75 -49.36 -7.22 -1.30
C ASN A 75 -50.38 -7.47 -0.17
N LEU A 76 -50.03 -7.17 1.08
CA LEU A 76 -50.91 -7.25 2.24
C LEU A 76 -51.63 -5.92 2.51
N GLU A 77 -51.18 -4.82 1.91
CA GLU A 77 -51.87 -3.54 1.95
C GLU A 77 -53.10 -3.59 1.03
N PRO A 78 -54.31 -3.22 1.52
CA PRO A 78 -55.49 -3.18 0.67
C PRO A 78 -55.28 -2.19 -0.48
N GLU A 79 -55.61 -2.59 -1.71
CA GLU A 79 -55.61 -1.67 -2.84
C GLU A 79 -56.64 -0.55 -2.58
N GLU A 80 -56.21 0.71 -2.68
CA GLU A 80 -57.09 1.90 -2.60
C GLU A 80 -58.09 1.96 -3.76
#